data_AF-A0A640W6K2-F1
#
_entry.id   AF-A0A640W6K2-F1
#
_cell.length_a   1.000
_cell.length_b   1.000
_cell.length_c   1.000
_cell.angle_alpha   90.00
_cell.angle_beta   90.00
_cell.angle_gamma   90.00
#
_symmetry.space_group_name_H-M   'P 1'
#
loop_
_entity.id
_entity.type
_entity.pdbx_description
1 polymer ?
#
loop_
_entity_poly.entity_id
_entity_poly.type
_entity_poly.pdbx_seq_one_letter_code
_entity_poly.pdbx_strand_id
1 'polypeptide(L)'
;MEYEMCPYCGKEVESNELYEHMITEHMNEIRKEEFIMLDEMKQQHYELLLDLKRNHPSIFVKFIEELAEEENEKIKIFCMKELISMREFEKGEKLFRELISKNNKKEIWLEYIIMLNKKGKYEKSIETCLQAMKIFDDEEFQARMKRIIEKARARL
;
A
#
# COMPACT_ATOMS: atom_id res chain seq x y z
N MET A 1 -6.47 -19.86 -48.31
CA MET A 1 -6.91 -19.11 -47.12
C MET A 1 -6.50 -19.94 -45.93
N GLU A 2 -5.73 -19.34 -45.02
CA GLU A 2 -5.31 -20.00 -43.78
C GLU A 2 -6.46 -19.86 -42.77
N TYR A 3 -6.80 -20.96 -42.11
CA TYR A 3 -7.86 -21.04 -41.11
C TYR A 3 -7.24 -21.45 -39.78
N GLU A 4 -7.75 -20.86 -38.70
CA GLU A 4 -7.36 -21.14 -37.33
C GLU A 4 -8.56 -21.53 -36.49
N MET A 5 -8.32 -22.36 -35.47
CA MET A 5 -9.34 -22.79 -34.52
C MET A 5 -9.45 -21.78 -33.39
N CYS A 6 -10.66 -21.25 -33.16
CA CYS A 6 -10.92 -20.37 -32.04
C CYS A 6 -10.68 -21.10 -30.70
N PRO A 7 -9.83 -20.58 -29.80
CA PRO A 7 -9.48 -21.27 -28.55
C PRO A 7 -10.64 -21.35 -27.55
N TYR A 8 -11.66 -20.49 -27.69
CA TYR A 8 -12.80 -20.43 -26.78
C TYR A 8 -13.95 -21.34 -27.18
N CYS A 9 -14.23 -21.48 -28.48
CA CYS A 9 -15.39 -22.24 -28.97
C CYS A 9 -15.08 -23.33 -29.99
N GLY A 10 -13.83 -23.47 -30.42
CA GLY A 10 -13.40 -24.50 -31.37
C GLY A 10 -13.96 -24.35 -32.79
N LYS A 11 -14.45 -23.17 -33.19
CA LYS A 11 -14.85 -22.89 -34.58
C LYS A 11 -13.60 -22.63 -35.44
N GLU A 12 -13.59 -23.16 -36.66
CA GLU A 12 -12.63 -22.73 -37.70
C GLU A 12 -13.02 -21.34 -38.20
N VAL A 13 -12.08 -20.40 -38.13
CA VAL A 13 -12.23 -19.00 -38.55
C VAL A 13 -11.06 -18.65 -39.45
N GLU A 14 -11.25 -17.79 -40.45
CA GLU A 14 -10.13 -17.29 -41.26
C GLU A 14 -9.11 -16.59 -40.35
N SER A 15 -7.82 -16.87 -40.53
CA SER A 15 -6.76 -16.36 -39.63
C SER A 15 -6.78 -14.83 -39.47
N ASN A 16 -7.15 -14.10 -40.53
CA ASN A 16 -7.29 -12.63 -40.52
C ASN A 16 -8.54 -12.12 -39.77
N GLU A 17 -9.54 -12.97 -39.53
CA GLU A 17 -10.79 -12.63 -38.84
C GLU A 17 -10.85 -13.18 -37.41
N LEU A 18 -9.89 -14.02 -37.00
CA LEU A 18 -9.88 -14.68 -35.70
C LEU A 18 -9.95 -13.70 -34.51
N TYR A 19 -9.22 -12.59 -34.58
CA TYR A 19 -9.23 -11.56 -33.53
C TYR A 19 -10.60 -10.87 -33.42
N GLU A 20 -11.23 -10.56 -34.55
CA GLU A 20 -12.56 -9.95 -34.57
C GLU A 20 -13.63 -10.93 -34.05
N HIS A 21 -13.53 -12.21 -34.43
CA HIS A 21 -14.37 -13.27 -33.88
C HIS A 21 -14.21 -13.39 -32.35
N MET A 22 -12.98 -13.38 -31.84
CA MET A 22 -12.69 -13.45 -30.40
C MET A 22 -13.32 -12.29 -29.62
N ILE A 23 -13.19 -11.06 -30.12
CA ILE A 23 -13.72 -9.88 -29.43
C ILE A 23 -15.23 -9.75 -29.54
N THR A 24 -15.83 -10.18 -30.64
CA THR A 24 -17.28 -10.09 -30.82
C THR A 24 -18.02 -11.19 -30.09
N GLU A 25 -17.50 -12.42 -30.12
CA GLU A 25 -18.21 -13.60 -29.60
C GLU A 25 -17.76 -14.02 -28.19
N HIS A 26 -16.52 -13.70 -27.76
CA HIS A 26 -15.90 -14.22 -26.53
C HIS A 26 -15.32 -13.14 -25.60
N MET A 27 -15.78 -11.89 -25.71
CA MET A 27 -15.22 -10.78 -24.91
C MET A 27 -15.34 -11.00 -23.40
N ASN A 28 -16.40 -11.68 -22.95
CA ASN A 28 -16.61 -11.92 -21.52
C ASN A 28 -15.62 -12.93 -20.97
N GLU A 29 -15.34 -14.00 -21.73
CA GLU A 29 -14.34 -15.02 -21.46
C GLU A 29 -12.95 -14.39 -21.41
N ILE A 30 -12.59 -13.59 -22.43
CA ILE A 30 -11.32 -12.86 -22.49
C ILE A 30 -11.14 -11.96 -21.26
N ARG A 31 -12.15 -11.15 -20.91
CA ARG A 31 -12.07 -10.30 -19.72
C ARG A 31 -11.88 -11.11 -18.45
N LYS A 32 -12.56 -12.25 -18.33
CA LYS A 32 -12.45 -13.10 -17.15
C LYS A 32 -11.04 -13.68 -17.02
N GLU A 33 -10.45 -14.11 -18.12
CA GLU A 33 -9.05 -14.57 -18.16
C GLU A 33 -8.07 -13.42 -17.84
N GLU A 34 -8.29 -12.23 -18.40
CA GLU A 34 -7.50 -11.03 -18.06
C GLU A 34 -7.55 -10.74 -16.55
N PHE A 35 -8.74 -10.79 -15.94
CA PHE A 35 -8.87 -10.60 -14.50
C PHE A 35 -8.14 -11.66 -13.68
N ILE A 36 -8.21 -12.93 -14.09
CA ILE A 36 -7.49 -14.02 -13.42
C ILE A 36 -5.98 -13.78 -13.52
N MET A 37 -5.47 -13.48 -14.71
CA MET A 37 -4.05 -13.18 -14.92
C MET A 37 -3.57 -12.00 -14.08
N LEU A 38 -4.35 -10.93 -14.00
CA LEU A 38 -4.02 -9.76 -13.18
C LEU A 38 -3.97 -10.10 -11.68
N ASP A 39 -4.89 -10.94 -11.19
CA ASP A 39 -4.89 -11.37 -9.79
C ASP A 39 -3.70 -12.30 -9.47
N GLU A 40 -3.38 -13.22 -10.39
CA GLU A 40 -2.19 -14.08 -10.29
C GLU A 40 -0.90 -13.26 -10.27
N MET A 41 -0.75 -12.29 -11.17
CA MET A 41 0.40 -11.38 -11.19
C MET A 41 0.52 -10.59 -9.89
N LYS A 42 -0.59 -10.08 -9.37
CA LYS A 42 -0.63 -9.36 -8.10
C LYS A 42 -0.18 -10.27 -6.95
N GLN A 43 -0.64 -11.52 -6.91
CA GLN A 43 -0.26 -12.49 -5.89
C GLN A 43 1.23 -12.82 -5.96
N GLN A 44 1.77 -13.06 -7.16
CA GLN A 44 3.19 -13.31 -7.37
C GLN A 44 4.06 -12.13 -6.91
N HIS A 45 3.68 -10.89 -7.26
CA HIS A 45 4.39 -9.70 -6.78
C HIS A 45 4.33 -9.55 -5.26
N TYR A 46 3.19 -9.86 -4.64
CA TYR A 46 3.05 -9.80 -3.18
C TYR A 46 3.97 -10.82 -2.49
N GLU A 47 4.02 -12.05 -2.99
CA GLU A 47 4.92 -13.10 -2.47
C GLU A 47 6.39 -12.72 -2.61
N LEU A 48 6.78 -12.16 -3.76
CA LEU A 48 8.14 -11.65 -3.97
C LEU A 48 8.50 -10.55 -2.97
N LEU A 49 7.61 -9.60 -2.71
CA LEU A 49 7.85 -8.54 -1.73
C LEU A 49 8.00 -9.10 -0.31
N LEU A 50 7.20 -10.11 0.06
CA LEU A 50 7.34 -10.78 1.35
C LEU A 50 8.67 -11.54 1.47
N ASP A 51 9.09 -12.21 0.39
CA ASP A 51 10.37 -12.91 0.34
C ASP A 51 11.54 -11.95 0.48
N LEU A 52 11.57 -10.88 -0.31
CA LEU A 52 12.57 -9.81 -0.22
C LEU A 52 12.62 -9.22 1.19
N LYS A 53 11.46 -8.94 1.78
CA LYS A 53 11.38 -8.37 3.13
C LYS A 53 11.99 -9.28 4.20
N ARG A 54 11.82 -10.61 4.04
CA ARG A 54 12.30 -11.62 5.02
C ARG A 54 13.77 -11.98 4.80
N ASN A 55 14.15 -12.23 3.55
CA ASN A 55 15.44 -12.83 3.20
C ASN A 55 16.47 -11.79 2.73
N HIS A 56 16.01 -10.65 2.23
CA HIS A 56 16.87 -9.59 1.69
C HIS A 56 16.44 -8.18 2.17
N PRO A 57 16.37 -7.93 3.49
CA PRO A 57 15.76 -6.72 4.06
C PRO A 57 16.43 -5.42 3.59
N SER A 58 17.73 -5.41 3.31
CA SER A 58 18.43 -4.24 2.78
C SER A 58 17.99 -3.88 1.36
N ILE A 59 17.76 -4.89 0.51
CA ILE A 59 17.24 -4.70 -0.85
C ILE A 59 15.80 -4.21 -0.78
N PHE A 60 14.98 -4.82 0.09
CA PHE A 60 13.61 -4.37 0.31
C PHE A 60 13.54 -2.90 0.75
N VAL A 61 14.34 -2.50 1.74
CA VAL A 61 14.38 -1.10 2.20
C VAL A 61 14.78 -0.15 1.07
N LYS A 62 15.78 -0.50 0.27
CA LYS A 62 16.19 0.31 -0.89
C LYS A 62 15.07 0.46 -1.92
N PHE A 63 14.39 -0.64 -2.25
CA PHE A 63 13.21 -0.61 -3.13
C PHE A 63 12.11 0.31 -2.59
N ILE A 64 11.83 0.26 -1.29
CA ILE A 64 10.83 1.15 -0.67
C ILE A 64 11.27 2.62 -0.70
N GLU A 65 12.58 2.90 -0.56
CA GLU A 65 13.10 4.27 -0.70
C GLU A 65 12.94 4.82 -2.11
N GLU A 66 13.27 4.02 -3.13
CA GLU A 66 13.06 4.38 -4.54
C GLU A 66 11.58 4.60 -4.84
N LEU A 67 10.71 3.71 -4.35
CA LEU A 67 9.26 3.82 -4.52
C LEU A 67 8.68 5.06 -3.81
N ALA A 68 9.31 5.55 -2.73
CA ALA A 68 8.86 6.72 -2.01
C ALA A 68 9.16 8.06 -2.72
N GLU A 69 9.93 8.04 -3.82
CA GLU A 69 10.16 9.19 -4.68
C GLU A 69 8.91 9.53 -5.51
N GLU A 70 8.01 8.56 -5.74
CA GLU A 70 6.74 8.76 -6.43
C GLU A 70 5.85 9.79 -5.73
N GLU A 71 5.30 10.77 -6.46
CA GLU A 71 4.44 11.82 -5.90
C GLU A 71 3.07 11.33 -5.41
N ASN A 72 2.74 10.06 -5.66
CA ASN A 72 1.48 9.48 -5.24
C ASN A 72 1.40 9.33 -3.71
N GLU A 73 0.48 10.06 -3.09
CA GLU A 73 0.29 10.07 -1.64
C GLU A 73 0.03 8.67 -1.05
N LYS A 74 -0.76 7.82 -1.73
CA LYS A 74 -1.06 6.46 -1.24
C LYS A 74 0.21 5.59 -1.24
N ILE A 75 1.06 5.75 -2.26
CA ILE A 75 2.35 5.07 -2.36
C ILE A 75 3.27 5.54 -1.23
N LYS A 76 3.37 6.85 -0.97
CA LYS A 76 4.18 7.37 0.15
C LYS A 76 3.68 6.90 1.52
N ILE A 77 2.36 6.82 1.73
CA ILE A 77 1.79 6.25 2.96
C ILE A 77 2.17 4.77 3.10
N PHE A 78 2.09 3.99 2.02
CA PHE A 78 2.54 2.61 2.01
C PHE A 78 4.04 2.50 2.37
N CYS A 79 4.90 3.27 1.71
CA CYS A 79 6.34 3.26 1.96
C CYS A 79 6.67 3.64 3.41
N MET A 80 6.00 4.66 3.95
CA MET A 80 6.14 5.05 5.35
C MET A 80 5.83 3.88 6.29
N LYS A 81 4.69 3.19 6.08
CA LYS A 81 4.30 2.02 6.89
C LYS A 81 5.32 0.88 6.79
N GLU A 82 5.81 0.60 5.60
CA GLU A 82 6.79 -0.47 5.37
C GLU A 82 8.11 -0.15 6.06
N LEU A 83 8.66 1.06 5.91
CA LEU A 83 9.87 1.51 6.61
C LEU A 83 9.71 1.40 8.14
N ILE A 84 8.58 1.83 8.68
CA ILE A 84 8.25 1.68 10.09
C ILE A 84 8.27 0.22 10.52
N SER A 85 7.67 -0.67 9.72
CA SER A 85 7.64 -2.11 10.02
C SER A 85 9.03 -2.74 10.00
N MET A 86 9.93 -2.20 9.18
CA MET A 86 11.34 -2.59 9.08
C MET A 86 12.22 -1.92 10.14
N ARG A 87 11.63 -1.15 11.07
CA ARG A 87 12.34 -0.36 12.10
C ARG A 87 13.24 0.75 11.55
N GLU A 88 13.05 1.13 10.28
CA GLU A 88 13.67 2.28 9.62
C GLU A 88 12.93 3.57 10.02
N PHE A 89 12.92 3.86 11.32
CA PHE A 89 12.05 4.88 11.91
C PHE A 89 12.38 6.29 11.45
N GLU A 90 13.66 6.61 11.26
CA GLU A 90 14.13 7.92 10.82
C GLU A 90 13.66 8.20 9.37
N LYS A 91 13.71 7.18 8.51
CA LYS A 91 13.19 7.25 7.14
C LYS A 91 11.66 7.38 7.13
N GLY A 92 10.97 6.60 7.97
CA GLY A 92 9.52 6.71 8.16
C GLY A 92 9.09 8.09 8.67
N GLU A 93 9.80 8.67 9.63
CA GLU A 93 9.52 10.01 10.16
C GLU A 93 9.76 11.11 9.11
N LYS A 94 10.77 10.95 8.23
CA LYS A 94 10.98 11.86 7.10
C LYS A 94 9.76 11.88 6.17
N LEU A 95 9.24 10.71 5.78
CA LEU A 95 8.05 10.61 4.93
C LEU A 95 6.79 11.15 5.62
N PHE A 96 6.62 10.88 6.91
CA PHE A 96 5.52 11.46 7.69
C PHE A 96 5.51 12.99 7.59
N ARG A 97 6.67 13.64 7.81
CA ARG A 97 6.80 15.10 7.74
C ARG A 97 6.48 15.65 6.37
N GLU A 98 6.95 14.98 5.32
CA GLU A 98 6.61 15.36 3.95
C GLU A 98 5.10 15.26 3.69
N LEU A 99 4.48 14.14 4.09
CA LEU A 99 3.07 13.88 3.90
C LEU A 99 2.19 14.93 4.60
N ILE A 100 2.44 15.24 5.88
CA ILE A 100 1.63 16.25 6.60
C ILE A 100 1.83 17.67 6.07
N SER A 101 2.98 17.96 5.46
CA SER A 101 3.25 19.28 4.86
C SER A 101 2.44 19.52 3.58
N LYS A 102 2.22 18.45 2.80
CA LYS A 102 1.41 18.49 1.58
C LYS A 102 -0.07 18.32 1.88
N ASN A 103 -0.41 17.40 2.77
CA ASN A 103 -1.80 17.03 3.06
C ASN A 103 -1.96 16.59 4.52
N ASN A 104 -2.45 17.52 5.35
CA ASN A 104 -2.55 17.32 6.79
C ASN A 104 -3.80 16.50 7.16
N LYS A 105 -3.72 15.17 7.06
CA LYS A 105 -4.84 14.24 7.33
C LYS A 105 -4.68 13.44 8.61
N LYS A 106 -5.80 13.19 9.31
CA LYS A 106 -5.87 12.42 10.57
C LYS A 106 -5.19 11.04 10.46
N GLU A 107 -5.37 10.37 9.32
CA GLU A 107 -4.85 9.02 9.07
C GLU A 107 -3.32 9.00 9.13
N ILE A 108 -2.65 10.01 8.56
CA ILE A 108 -1.19 10.09 8.52
C ILE A 108 -0.61 10.28 9.94
N TRP A 109 -1.25 11.13 10.75
CA TRP A 109 -0.89 11.32 12.17
C TRP A 109 -1.03 10.05 12.98
N LEU A 110 -2.13 9.33 12.79
CA LEU A 110 -2.39 8.09 13.50
C LEU A 110 -1.32 7.02 13.22
N GLU A 111 -0.90 6.86 11.96
CA GLU A 111 0.15 5.89 11.60
C GLU A 111 1.50 6.23 12.25
N TYR A 112 1.86 7.50 12.29
CA TYR A 112 3.07 7.97 12.97
C TYR A 112 3.00 7.80 14.49
N ILE A 113 1.85 8.05 15.11
CA ILE A 113 1.63 7.79 16.54
C ILE A 113 1.78 6.28 16.85
N ILE A 114 1.23 5.42 16.00
CA ILE A 114 1.39 3.96 16.14
C ILE A 114 2.87 3.57 16.03
N MET A 115 3.61 4.14 15.08
CA MET A 115 5.06 3.94 14.97
C MET A 115 5.80 4.29 16.27
N LEU A 116 5.53 5.47 16.85
CA LEU A 116 6.18 5.93 18.07
C LEU A 116 5.93 4.96 19.23
N ASN A 117 4.69 4.47 19.38
CA ASN A 117 4.36 3.45 20.36
C ASN A 117 5.11 2.12 20.11
N LYS A 118 5.23 1.68 18.85
CA LYS A 118 5.97 0.46 18.50
C LYS A 118 7.48 0.59 18.79
N LYS A 119 8.07 1.78 18.64
CA LYS A 119 9.47 2.09 19.00
C LYS A 119 9.67 2.23 20.53
N GLY A 120 8.59 2.16 21.32
CA GLY A 120 8.64 2.44 22.76
C GLY A 120 8.90 3.92 23.09
N LYS A 121 8.70 4.83 22.13
CA LYS A 121 8.84 6.28 22.31
C LYS A 121 7.52 6.86 22.82
N TYR A 122 7.11 6.44 24.01
CA TYR A 122 5.79 6.74 24.57
C TYR A 122 5.61 8.23 24.86
N GLU A 123 6.63 8.93 25.37
CA GLU A 123 6.57 10.37 25.62
C GLU A 123 6.36 11.16 24.32
N LYS A 124 7.16 10.84 23.28
CA LYS A 124 7.01 11.46 21.95
C LYS A 124 5.66 11.12 21.32
N SER A 125 5.15 9.90 21.54
CA SER A 125 3.81 9.53 21.11
C SER A 125 2.74 10.39 21.78
N ILE A 126 2.84 10.62 23.08
CA ILE A 126 1.88 11.44 23.83
C ILE A 126 1.92 12.88 23.32
N GLU A 127 3.11 13.45 23.15
CA GLU A 127 3.28 14.78 22.57
C GLU A 127 2.62 14.88 21.19
N THR A 128 2.86 13.88 20.33
CA THR A 128 2.29 13.83 18.99
C THR A 128 0.76 13.72 19.01
N CYS A 129 0.19 12.91 19.91
CA CYS A 129 -1.26 12.86 20.13
C CYS A 129 -1.82 14.23 20.50
N LEU A 130 -1.17 14.93 21.45
CA LEU A 130 -1.59 16.26 21.88
C LEU A 130 -1.50 17.30 20.75
N GLN A 131 -0.48 17.23 19.90
CA GLN A 131 -0.37 18.06 18.70
C GLN A 131 -1.51 17.78 17.72
N ALA A 132 -1.78 16.50 17.42
CA ALA A 132 -2.86 16.10 16.53
C ALA A 132 -4.24 16.58 17.03
N MET A 133 -4.49 16.49 18.34
CA MET A 133 -5.75 16.96 18.94
C MET A 133 -5.95 18.48 18.86
N LYS A 134 -4.87 19.28 18.75
CA LYS A 134 -4.97 20.74 18.53
C LYS A 134 -5.34 21.09 17.09
N ILE A 135 -5.00 20.20 16.15
CA ILE A 135 -5.23 20.41 14.71
C ILE A 135 -6.61 19.91 14.32
N PHE A 136 -7.00 18.75 14.84
CA PHE A 136 -8.23 18.07 14.45
C PHE A 136 -9.27 18.14 15.56
N ASP A 137 -10.28 18.98 15.34
CA ASP A 137 -11.45 19.08 16.22
C ASP A 137 -12.51 18.05 15.85
N ASP A 138 -12.21 16.79 16.17
CA ASP A 138 -13.07 15.64 15.90
C ASP A 138 -13.16 14.75 17.12
N GLU A 139 -14.37 14.55 17.61
CA GLU A 139 -14.61 13.92 18.90
C GLU A 139 -14.12 12.46 18.93
N GLU A 140 -14.37 11.69 17.86
CA GLU A 140 -13.94 10.29 17.77
C GLU A 140 -12.42 10.17 17.72
N PHE A 141 -11.77 11.00 16.91
CA PHE A 141 -10.32 11.08 16.79
C PHE A 141 -9.69 11.50 18.11
N GLN A 142 -10.22 12.53 18.79
CA GLN A 142 -9.74 12.96 20.10
C GLN A 142 -9.92 11.86 21.16
N ALA A 143 -11.05 11.15 21.18
CA ALA A 143 -11.27 10.01 22.08
C ALA A 143 -10.27 8.88 21.79
N ARG A 144 -9.94 8.63 20.52
CA ARG A 144 -8.88 7.70 20.14
C ARG A 144 -7.50 8.16 20.63
N MET A 145 -7.16 9.44 20.49
CA MET A 145 -5.88 9.99 20.98
C MET A 145 -5.76 9.86 22.50
N LYS A 146 -6.83 10.17 23.26
CA LYS A 146 -6.86 10.00 24.73
C LYS A 146 -6.58 8.55 25.15
N ARG A 147 -7.24 7.57 24.50
CA ARG A 147 -7.00 6.13 24.75
C ARG A 147 -5.54 5.72 24.46
N ILE A 148 -4.93 6.27 23.41
CA ILE A 148 -3.52 6.01 23.10
C ILE A 148 -2.62 6.61 24.19
N ILE A 149 -2.89 7.84 24.62
CA ILE A 149 -2.13 8.51 25.70
C ILE A 149 -2.19 7.72 27.01
N GLU A 150 -3.36 7.24 27.41
CA GLU A 150 -3.53 6.42 28.62
C GLU A 150 -2.68 5.14 28.55
N LYS A 151 -2.73 4.43 27.42
CA LYS A 151 -1.93 3.22 27.21
C LYS A 151 -0.43 3.51 27.19
N ALA A 152 -0.02 4.63 26.60
CA ALA A 152 1.37 5.05 26.58
C ALA A 152 1.87 5.40 27.99
N ARG A 153 1.08 6.13 28.79
CA ARG A 153 1.39 6.48 30.19
C ARG A 153 1.55 5.26 31.09
N ALA A 154 0.74 4.21 30.88
CA ALA A 154 0.85 2.97 31.63
C ALA A 154 2.15 2.17 31.36
N ARG A 155 2.96 2.61 30.39
CA ARG A 155 4.22 1.97 29.98
C ARG A 155 5.46 2.84 30.24
N LEU A 156 5.27 4.00 30.87
CA LEU A 156 6.32 4.86 31.41
C LEU A 156 6.66 4.42 32.83
#